data_AF-A0A1F5XHE6-F1
#
_entry.id   AF-A0A1F5XHE6-F1
#
_cell.length_a   1.000
_cell.length_b   1.000
_cell.length_c   1.000
_cell.angle_alpha   90.00
_cell.angle_beta   90.00
_cell.angle_gamma   90.00
#
_symmetry.space_group_name_H-M   'P 1'
#
loop_
_entity.id
_entity.type
_entity.pdbx_description
1 polymer ?
#
loop_
_entity_poly.entity_id
_entity_poly.type
_entity_poly.pdbx_seq_one_letter_code
_entity_poly.pdbx_strand_id
1 'polypeptide(L)'
;MNNIIMAELNSEQKQYIEHWSPEVALGTIIWTIGHKQWLYTLLLLVPGVNFFLWLFLIFKGRKKVWESGRYLTFEAFKTFEAFKDREDKLRIVVITIVIILILLGILEVVVDFWIV
;
A
#
# COMPACT_ATOMS: atom_id res chain seq x y z
N MET A 1 -25.82 -3.52 0.96
CA MET A 1 -25.31 -4.45 2.01
C MET A 1 -24.21 -3.84 2.87
N ASN A 2 -23.20 -3.14 2.35
CA ASN A 2 -22.03 -2.72 3.15
C ASN A 2 -22.26 -1.58 4.15
N ASN A 3 -23.27 -0.72 3.95
CA ASN A 3 -23.64 0.31 4.94
C ASN A 3 -24.20 -0.29 6.24
N ILE A 4 -24.75 -1.51 6.18
CA ILE A 4 -25.31 -2.21 7.35
C ILE A 4 -24.16 -2.73 8.23
N ILE A 5 -23.13 -3.31 7.62
CA ILE A 5 -21.92 -3.80 8.31
C ILE A 5 -21.19 -2.63 9.00
N MET A 6 -21.11 -1.47 8.35
CA MET A 6 -20.54 -0.27 8.98
C MET A 6 -21.38 0.23 10.17
N ALA A 7 -22.71 0.08 10.14
CA ALA A 7 -23.57 0.51 11.24
C ALA A 7 -23.33 -0.33 12.51
N GLU A 8 -23.03 -1.62 12.34
CA GLU A 8 -22.78 -2.60 13.42
C GLU A 8 -21.41 -2.46 14.09
N LEU A 9 -20.45 -1.75 13.47
CA LEU A 9 -19.14 -1.52 14.05
C LEU A 9 -19.19 -0.51 15.19
N ASN A 10 -18.40 -0.79 16.24
CA ASN A 10 -18.18 0.14 17.33
C ASN A 10 -17.34 1.36 16.86
N SER A 11 -17.28 2.40 17.69
CA SER A 11 -16.57 3.65 17.36
C SER A 11 -15.08 3.44 17.07
N GLU A 12 -14.43 2.54 17.80
CA GLU A 12 -12.99 2.25 17.62
C GLU A 12 -12.70 1.54 16.30
N GLN A 13 -13.55 0.58 15.92
CA GLN A 13 -13.45 -0.14 14.66
C GLN A 13 -13.68 0.77 13.46
N LYS A 14 -14.66 1.67 13.55
CA LYS A 14 -14.90 2.72 12.55
C LYS A 14 -13.67 3.61 12.42
N GLN A 15 -13.14 4.09 13.54
CA GLN A 15 -11.94 4.92 13.52
C GLN A 15 -10.76 4.20 12.86
N TYR A 16 -10.55 2.91 13.14
CA TYR A 16 -9.49 2.12 12.48
C TYR A 16 -9.64 2.04 10.95
N ILE A 17 -10.84 1.78 10.46
CA ILE A 17 -11.13 1.69 9.02
C ILE A 17 -11.00 3.05 8.32
N GLU A 18 -11.38 4.13 9.01
CA GLU A 18 -11.33 5.48 8.47
C GLU A 18 -9.97 6.17 8.68
N HIS A 19 -9.09 5.58 9.50
CA HIS A 19 -7.77 6.14 9.74
C HIS A 19 -6.90 6.05 8.48
N TRP A 20 -5.94 6.96 8.37
CA TRP A 20 -5.06 7.08 7.20
C TRP A 20 -4.22 5.82 6.97
N SER A 21 -3.95 5.48 5.71
CA SER A 21 -3.16 4.31 5.31
C SER A 21 -1.77 4.75 4.83
N PRO A 22 -0.76 4.85 5.72
CA PRO A 22 0.58 5.29 5.35
C PRO A 22 1.24 4.34 4.34
N GLU A 23 0.78 3.09 4.28
CA GLU A 23 1.29 2.06 3.37
C GLU A 23 1.00 2.42 1.89
N VAL A 24 -0.09 3.15 1.65
CA VAL A 24 -0.45 3.67 0.31
C VAL A 24 0.57 4.70 -0.19
N ALA A 25 1.19 5.45 0.73
CA ALA A 25 2.15 6.50 0.39
C ALA A 25 3.47 5.92 -0.15
N LEU A 26 3.87 4.74 0.32
CA LEU A 26 5.14 4.09 -0.03
C LEU A 26 5.09 3.34 -1.39
N GLY A 27 3.89 3.04 -1.89
CA GLY A 27 3.74 2.31 -3.15
C GLY A 27 2.29 2.13 -3.54
N THR A 28 1.64 3.20 -4.01
CA THR A 28 0.19 3.26 -4.25
C THR A 28 -0.31 2.22 -5.24
N ILE A 29 0.41 2.01 -6.33
CA ILE A 29 0.07 0.98 -7.33
C ILE A 29 0.19 -0.41 -6.71
N ILE A 30 1.30 -0.69 -6.03
CA ILE A 30 1.55 -1.97 -5.35
C ILE A 30 0.48 -2.25 -4.30
N TRP A 31 0.12 -1.23 -3.52
CA TRP A 31 -0.89 -1.30 -2.48
C TRP A 31 -2.27 -1.59 -3.09
N THR A 32 -2.66 -0.89 -4.17
CA THR A 32 -3.95 -1.16 -4.85
C THR A 32 -4.02 -2.58 -5.40
N ILE A 33 -2.92 -3.12 -5.94
CA ILE A 33 -2.85 -4.52 -6.38
C ILE A 33 -2.97 -5.48 -5.18
N GLY A 34 -2.23 -5.23 -4.10
CA GLY A 34 -2.25 -6.05 -2.88
C GLY A 34 -3.64 -6.15 -2.25
N HIS A 35 -4.43 -5.09 -2.35
CA HIS A 35 -5.81 -5.02 -1.89
C HIS A 35 -6.83 -5.28 -3.00
N LYS A 36 -6.42 -5.82 -4.17
CA LYS A 36 -7.31 -6.16 -5.30
C LYS A 36 -8.23 -5.00 -5.73
N GLN A 37 -7.73 -3.77 -5.67
CA GLN A 37 -8.41 -2.54 -6.06
C GLN A 37 -8.08 -2.19 -7.52
N TRP A 38 -8.39 -3.11 -8.44
CA TRP A 38 -7.96 -3.06 -9.85
C TRP A 38 -8.38 -1.78 -10.58
N LEU A 39 -9.59 -1.27 -10.30
CA LEU A 39 -10.06 -0.01 -10.89
C LEU A 39 -9.11 1.15 -10.54
N TYR A 40 -8.74 1.27 -9.26
CA TYR A 40 -7.83 2.31 -8.82
C TYR A 40 -6.41 2.09 -9.37
N THR A 41 -5.97 0.84 -9.50
CA THR A 41 -4.70 0.52 -10.17
C THR A 41 -4.68 1.06 -11.60
N LEU A 42 -5.73 0.82 -12.38
CA LEU A 42 -5.83 1.31 -13.75
C LEU A 42 -5.88 2.84 -13.80
N LEU A 43 -6.63 3.47 -12.90
CA LEU A 43 -6.75 4.93 -12.86
C LEU A 43 -5.43 5.62 -12.42
N LEU A 44 -4.61 4.98 -11.60
CA LEU A 44 -3.29 5.49 -11.20
C LEU A 44 -2.27 5.46 -12.35
N LEU A 45 -2.51 4.66 -13.40
CA LEU A 45 -1.68 4.65 -14.61
C LEU A 45 -2.00 5.81 -15.55
N VAL A 46 -3.11 6.51 -15.36
CA VAL A 46 -3.50 7.66 -16.18
C VAL A 46 -2.73 8.91 -15.71
N PRO A 47 -1.91 9.53 -16.58
CA PRO A 47 -1.21 10.77 -16.25
C PRO A 47 -2.21 11.88 -15.87
N GLY A 48 -1.91 12.66 -14.83
CA GLY A 48 -2.76 13.77 -14.36
C GLY A 48 -3.85 13.38 -13.34
N VAL A 49 -4.33 12.13 -13.34
CA VAL A 49 -5.31 11.64 -12.33
C VAL A 49 -4.59 11.01 -11.12
N ASN A 50 -3.34 10.59 -11.32
CA ASN A 50 -2.53 9.87 -10.34
C ASN A 50 -2.37 10.63 -9.00
N PHE A 51 -2.05 11.92 -9.01
CA PHE A 51 -1.80 12.69 -7.77
C PHE A 51 -3.05 12.83 -6.88
N PHE A 52 -4.20 13.14 -7.46
CA PHE A 52 -5.45 13.30 -6.70
C PHE A 52 -5.96 11.96 -6.17
N LEU A 53 -5.86 10.90 -6.98
CA LEU A 53 -6.21 9.54 -6.54
C LEU A 53 -5.27 9.02 -5.46
N TRP A 54 -3.98 9.37 -5.54
CA TRP A 54 -3.00 9.03 -4.53
C TRP A 54 -3.38 9.60 -3.16
N LEU A 55 -3.63 10.91 -3.09
CA LEU A 55 -4.08 11.56 -1.85
C LEU A 55 -5.40 10.95 -1.36
N PHE A 56 -6.35 10.72 -2.27
CA PHE A 56 -7.62 10.07 -1.92
C PHE A 56 -7.42 8.70 -1.28
N LEU A 57 -6.53 7.87 -1.84
CA LEU A 57 -6.25 6.53 -1.33
C LEU A 57 -5.48 6.57 -0.01
N ILE A 58 -4.62 7.57 0.23
CA ILE A 58 -3.96 7.73 1.54
C ILE A 58 -5.00 7.95 2.64
N PHE A 59 -5.98 8.82 2.41
CA PHE A 59 -6.98 9.17 3.43
C PHE A 59 -8.14 8.17 3.52
N LYS A 60 -8.53 7.55 2.41
CA LYS A 60 -9.74 6.71 2.34
C LYS A 60 -9.47 5.28 1.86
N GLY A 61 -8.21 4.87 1.77
CA GLY A 61 -7.79 3.56 1.27
C GLY A 61 -8.42 2.40 2.03
N ARG A 62 -8.15 2.29 3.34
CA ARG A 62 -8.72 1.22 4.19
C ARG A 62 -10.25 1.19 4.14
N LYS A 63 -10.90 2.36 4.20
CA LYS A 63 -12.34 2.49 4.03
C LYS A 63 -12.82 1.90 2.70
N LYS A 64 -12.12 2.16 1.58
CA LYS A 64 -12.46 1.57 0.27
C LYS A 64 -12.22 0.07 0.18
N VAL A 65 -11.22 -0.45 0.88
CA VAL A 65 -11.01 -1.91 0.98
C VAL A 65 -12.12 -2.55 1.78
N TRP A 66 -12.55 -1.93 2.88
CA TRP A 66 -13.66 -2.40 3.68
C TRP A 66 -14.99 -2.35 2.91
N GLU A 67 -15.26 -1.22 2.24
CA GLU A 67 -16.44 -1.02 1.37
C GLU A 67 -16.49 -1.99 0.18
N SER A 68 -15.39 -2.69 -0.15
CA SER A 68 -15.41 -3.71 -1.20
C SER A 68 -16.14 -4.98 -0.78
N GLY A 69 -16.53 -5.11 0.50
CA GLY A 69 -17.32 -6.25 1.01
C GLY A 69 -16.61 -7.61 0.96
N ARG A 70 -15.27 -7.62 0.86
CA ARG A 70 -14.49 -8.87 0.76
C ARG A 70 -14.22 -9.52 2.11
N TYR A 71 -14.47 -8.81 3.20
CA TYR A 71 -14.20 -9.26 4.56
C TYR A 71 -15.53 -9.38 5.30
N LEU A 72 -15.80 -10.55 5.87
CA LEU A 72 -17.05 -10.84 6.56
C LEU A 72 -17.07 -10.26 7.98
N THR A 73 -15.90 -10.07 8.59
CA THR A 73 -15.75 -9.55 9.97
C THR A 73 -14.61 -8.55 10.06
N PHE A 74 -14.67 -7.67 11.06
CA PHE A 74 -13.60 -6.71 11.36
C PHE A 74 -12.30 -7.41 11.69
N GLU A 75 -12.34 -8.53 12.42
CA GLU A 75 -11.15 -9.29 12.79
C GLU A 75 -10.44 -9.90 11.57
N ALA A 76 -11.20 -10.42 10.60
CA ALA A 76 -10.63 -10.92 9.35
C ALA A 76 -9.92 -9.79 8.58
N PHE A 77 -10.54 -8.60 8.54
CA PHE A 77 -9.93 -7.43 7.92
C PHE A 77 -8.67 -6.97 8.65
N LYS A 78 -8.73 -6.79 9.97
CA LYS A 78 -7.58 -6.38 10.78
C LYS A 78 -6.42 -7.36 10.68
N THR A 79 -6.69 -8.66 10.65
CA THR A 79 -5.66 -9.69 10.48
C THR A 79 -4.99 -9.59 9.12
N PHE A 80 -5.77 -9.35 8.06
CA PHE A 80 -5.24 -9.15 6.72
C PHE A 80 -4.39 -7.89 6.62
N GLU A 81 -4.86 -6.76 7.17
CA GLU A 81 -4.10 -5.50 7.20
C GLU A 81 -2.78 -5.66 7.98
N ALA A 82 -2.79 -6.38 9.10
CA ALA A 82 -1.58 -6.68 9.86
C ALA A 82 -0.60 -7.59 9.10
N PHE A 83 -1.11 -8.55 8.33
CA PHE A 83 -0.29 -9.37 7.44
C PHE A 83 0.35 -8.51 6.32
N LYS A 84 -0.41 -7.60 5.72
CA LYS A 84 0.09 -6.67 4.70
C LYS A 84 1.14 -5.70 5.22
N ASP A 85 0.95 -5.14 6.41
CA ASP A 85 1.97 -4.30 7.06
C ASP A 85 3.31 -5.04 7.23
N ARG A 86 3.26 -6.34 7.58
CA ARG A 86 4.47 -7.18 7.67
C ARG A 86 5.10 -7.43 6.29
N GLU A 87 4.31 -7.73 5.28
CA GLU A 87 4.80 -7.89 3.90
C GLU A 87 5.46 -6.61 3.38
N ASP A 88 4.85 -5.46 3.63
CA ASP A 88 5.37 -4.18 3.15
C ASP A 88 6.66 -3.78 3.86
N LYS A 89 6.78 -4.06 5.17
CA LYS A 89 8.07 -3.92 5.89
C LYS A 89 9.15 -4.82 5.31
N LEU A 90 8.85 -6.09 5.04
CA LEU A 90 9.80 -7.01 4.41
C LEU A 90 10.23 -6.49 3.02
N ARG A 91 9.26 -6.02 2.23
CA ARG A 91 9.50 -5.48 0.89
C ARG A 91 10.43 -4.28 0.92
N ILE A 92 10.25 -3.36 1.88
CA ILE A 92 11.15 -2.20 2.07
C ILE A 92 12.58 -2.67 2.34
N VAL A 93 12.76 -3.67 3.21
CA VAL A 93 14.09 -4.23 3.51
C VAL A 93 14.73 -4.83 2.26
N VAL A 94 13.99 -5.65 1.51
CA VAL A 94 14.49 -6.28 0.28
C VAL A 94 14.88 -5.24 -0.77
N ILE A 95 14.02 -4.24 -1.02
CA ILE A 95 14.32 -3.16 -1.97
C ILE A 95 15.57 -2.39 -1.53
N THR A 96 15.71 -2.09 -0.24
CA THR A 96 16.87 -1.38 0.31
C THR A 96 18.16 -2.18 0.06
N ILE A 97 18.15 -3.49 0.32
CA ILE A 97 19.31 -4.36 0.07
C ILE A 97 19.68 -4.37 -1.42
N VAL A 98 18.70 -4.52 -2.30
CA VAL A 98 18.93 -4.53 -3.75
C VAL A 98 19.55 -3.21 -4.22
N ILE A 99 19.05 -2.06 -3.73
CA ILE A 99 19.62 -0.75 -4.05
C ILE A 99 21.08 -0.66 -3.60
N ILE A 100 21.40 -1.10 -2.38
CA ILE A 100 22.77 -1.08 -1.86
C ILE A 100 23.70 -1.93 -2.74
N LEU A 101 23.27 -3.13 -3.12
CA LEU A 101 24.07 -4.02 -3.98
C LEU A 101 24.33 -3.40 -5.36
N ILE A 102 23.32 -2.76 -5.95
CA ILE A 102 23.48 -2.05 -7.23
C ILE A 102 24.48 -0.90 -7.08
N LEU A 103 24.38 -0.10 -6.02
CA LEU A 103 25.30 1.02 -5.79
C LEU A 103 26.74 0.55 -5.58
N LEU A 104 26.95 -0.56 -4.87
CA LEU A 104 28.28 -1.15 -4.69
C LEU A 104 28.85 -1.66 -6.02
N GLY A 105 28.05 -2.34 -6.84
CA GLY A 105 28.50 -2.78 -8.17
C GLY A 105 28.83 -1.63 -9.11
N ILE A 106 28.04 -0.54 -9.09
CA ILE A 106 28.36 0.67 -9.85
C ILE A 106 29.66 1.30 -9.34
N LEU A 107 29.86 1.34 -8.02
CA LEU A 107 31.09 1.89 -7.42
C LEU A 107 32.32 1.11 -7.87
N GLU A 108 32.26 -0.23 -7.88
CA GLU A 108 33.35 -1.09 -8.36
C GLU A 108 33.71 -0.78 -9.82
N VAL A 109 32.71 -0.71 -10.72
CA VAL A 109 32.92 -0.36 -12.14
C VAL A 109 33.55 1.03 -12.31
N VAL A 110 33.14 2.01 -11.50
CA VAL A 110 33.70 3.37 -11.53
C VAL A 110 35.15 3.39 -11.04
N VAL A 111 35.47 2.61 -10.00
CA VAL A 111 36.84 2.48 -9.48
C VAL A 111 37.76 1.85 -10.52
N ASP A 112 37.32 0.76 -11.16
CA ASP A 112 38.09 0.08 -12.21
C ASP A 112 38.35 1.01 -13.41
N PHE A 113 37.36 1.82 -13.81
CA PHE A 113 37.51 2.80 -14.88
C PHE A 113 38.52 3.91 -14.55
N TRP A 114 38.67 4.28 -13.28
CA TRP A 114 39.59 5.35 -12.85
C TRP A 114 41.03 4.88 -12.64
N ILE A 115 41.25 3.57 -12.48
CA ILE A 115 42.57 2.97 -12.24
C ILE A 115 43.29 2.60 -13.56
N VAL A 116 42.56 2.54 -14.68
CA VAL A 116 43.07 2.31 -16.05
C VAL A 116 43.42 3.62 -16.73
#